data_AF-A0A1F9TEG5-F1
#
_entry.id   AF-A0A1F9TEG5-F1
#
_cell.length_a   1.000
_cell.length_b   1.000
_cell.length_c   1.000
_cell.angle_alpha   90.00
_cell.angle_beta   90.00
_cell.angle_gamma   90.00
#
_symmetry.space_group_name_H-M   'P 1'
#
loop_
_entity.id
_entity.type
_entity.pdbx_description
1 polymer ?
#
loop_
_entity_poly.entity_id
_entity_poly.type
_entity_poly.pdbx_seq_one_letter_code
_entity_poly.pdbx_strand_id
1 'polypeptide(L)'
;MPARTAADCEKDYDREPWLKFARRIIRNPYVKAFLAQRDAGKCAWCGETITDGGGVHHLTYAHTCTFAGTIEVRQQTVQRHAKKRLAPDCQRCQADNKARFDACMTKLVLVHHLCNKEISERQPGAQS
;
A
#
# COMPACT_ATOMS: atom_id res chain seq x y z
N MET A 1 -4.59 -15.83 -9.96
CA MET A 1 -3.35 -15.39 -10.64
C MET A 1 -2.47 -14.75 -9.58
N PRO A 2 -1.30 -15.33 -9.24
CA PRO A 2 -0.36 -14.67 -8.34
C PRO A 2 0.11 -13.35 -8.97
N ALA A 3 0.18 -12.28 -8.18
CA ALA A 3 0.69 -11.01 -8.67
C ALA A 3 2.18 -11.15 -9.05
N ARG A 4 2.62 -10.48 -10.13
CA ARG A 4 4.06 -10.31 -10.41
C ARG A 4 4.74 -9.70 -9.19
N THR A 5 5.95 -10.12 -8.87
CA THR A 5 6.67 -9.58 -7.71
C THR A 5 7.01 -8.10 -7.95
N ALA A 6 7.23 -7.35 -6.87
CA ALA A 6 7.68 -5.96 -7.00
C ALA A 6 9.00 -5.84 -7.77
N ALA A 7 9.92 -6.80 -7.58
CA ALA A 7 11.22 -6.81 -8.26
C ALA A 7 11.09 -7.01 -9.78
N ASP A 8 10.13 -7.83 -10.21
CA ASP A 8 9.86 -8.05 -11.64
C ASP A 8 9.27 -6.81 -12.31
N CYS A 9 8.45 -6.05 -11.59
CA CYS A 9 7.83 -4.84 -12.11
C CYS A 9 8.78 -3.64 -12.07
N GLU A 10 9.73 -3.56 -11.14
CA GLU A 10 10.62 -2.38 -10.97
C GLU A 10 11.38 -2.01 -12.25
N LYS A 11 11.72 -3.00 -13.10
CA LYS A 11 12.44 -2.80 -14.36
C LYS A 11 11.58 -2.21 -15.49
N ASP A 12 10.26 -2.31 -15.37
CA ASP A 12 9.31 -1.97 -16.44
C ASP A 12 8.79 -0.52 -16.33
N TYR A 13 9.19 0.24 -15.30
CA TYR A 13 8.61 1.55 -14.99
C TYR A 13 9.62 2.62 -14.59
N ASP A 14 9.23 3.88 -14.78
CA ASP A 14 9.93 5.02 -14.21
C ASP A 14 10.02 4.90 -12.67
N ARG A 15 11.25 4.99 -12.17
CA ARG A 15 11.58 4.66 -10.78
C ARG A 15 10.78 5.44 -9.75
N GLU A 16 10.72 6.77 -9.83
CA GLU A 16 10.07 7.58 -8.78
C GLU A 16 8.53 7.45 -8.75
N PRO A 17 7.81 7.56 -9.89
CA PRO A 17 6.36 7.30 -9.94
C PRO A 17 6.00 5.89 -9.47
N TRP A 18 6.80 4.89 -9.86
CA TRP A 18 6.61 3.52 -9.40
C TRP A 18 6.86 3.36 -7.90
N LEU A 19 7.98 3.88 -7.37
CA LEU A 19 8.30 3.81 -5.93
C LEU A 19 7.23 4.46 -5.04
N LYS A 20 6.61 5.57 -5.51
CA LYS A 20 5.49 6.20 -4.81
C LYS A 20 4.35 5.21 -4.57
N PHE A 21 3.98 4.44 -5.59
CA PHE A 21 2.95 3.42 -5.48
C PHE A 21 3.44 2.14 -4.80
N ALA A 22 4.53 1.54 -5.27
CA ALA A 22 5.00 0.24 -4.84
C ALA A 22 5.51 0.21 -3.38
N ARG A 23 6.12 1.31 -2.89
CA ARG A 23 6.80 1.30 -1.58
C ARG A 23 6.34 2.36 -0.59
N ARG A 24 5.79 3.48 -1.07
CA ARG A 24 5.48 4.64 -0.22
C ARG A 24 3.99 4.74 0.12
N ILE A 25 3.08 4.32 -0.76
CA ILE A 25 1.63 4.43 -0.55
C ILE A 25 1.12 3.64 0.65
N ILE A 26 1.72 2.48 0.93
CA ILE A 26 1.34 1.59 2.05
C ILE A 26 1.54 2.23 3.43
N ARG A 27 2.30 3.33 3.48
CA ARG A 27 2.58 4.09 4.71
C ARG A 27 1.57 5.22 4.91
N ASN A 28 0.75 5.53 3.91
CA ASN A 28 -0.15 6.67 3.97
C ASN A 28 -1.34 6.36 4.92
N PRO A 29 -1.55 7.15 5.99
CA PRO A 29 -2.63 6.90 6.94
C PRO A 29 -4.02 7.13 6.33
N TYR A 30 -4.16 8.08 5.41
CA TYR A 30 -5.39 8.34 4.68
C TYR A 30 -5.80 7.15 3.80
N VAL A 31 -4.85 6.55 3.08
CA VAL A 31 -5.09 5.33 2.29
C VAL A 31 -5.56 4.19 3.20
N LYS A 32 -4.91 4.01 4.34
CA LYS A 32 -5.29 2.97 5.30
C LYS A 32 -6.71 3.17 5.82
N ALA A 33 -7.07 4.40 6.21
CA ALA A 33 -8.42 4.74 6.67
C ALA A 33 -9.46 4.55 5.56
N PHE A 34 -9.15 4.98 4.34
CA PHE A 34 -10.03 4.80 3.19
C PHE A 34 -10.32 3.33 2.91
N LEU A 35 -9.30 2.47 2.89
CA LEU A 35 -9.46 1.03 2.66
C LEU A 35 -10.25 0.36 3.79
N ALA A 36 -9.99 0.74 5.05
CA ALA A 36 -10.76 0.25 6.19
C ALA A 36 -12.25 0.61 6.07
N GLN A 37 -12.57 1.83 5.61
CA GLN A 37 -13.96 2.23 5.38
C GLN A 37 -14.58 1.49 4.18
N ARG A 38 -13.87 1.43 3.05
CA ARG A 38 -14.32 0.78 1.81
C ARG A 38 -14.64 -0.69 2.04
N ASP A 39 -13.78 -1.38 2.78
CA ASP A 39 -13.85 -2.84 2.97
C ASP A 39 -14.56 -3.21 4.29
N ALA A 40 -15.29 -2.26 4.90
CA ALA A 40 -16.02 -2.44 6.17
C ALA A 40 -15.16 -3.04 7.31
N GLY A 41 -13.87 -2.68 7.34
CA GLY A 41 -12.89 -3.16 8.31
C GLY A 41 -12.55 -4.64 8.18
N LYS A 42 -12.91 -5.29 7.06
CA LYS A 42 -12.64 -6.71 6.82
C LYS A 42 -11.30 -6.91 6.12
N CYS A 43 -10.63 -8.00 6.49
CA CYS A 43 -9.44 -8.47 5.81
C CYS A 43 -9.81 -9.07 4.46
N ALA A 44 -9.23 -8.56 3.38
CA ALA A 44 -9.50 -9.07 2.04
C ALA A 44 -9.00 -10.51 1.81
N TRP A 45 -8.16 -11.03 2.70
CA TRP A 45 -7.63 -12.40 2.60
C TRP A 45 -8.53 -13.43 3.30
N CYS A 46 -8.83 -13.22 4.59
CA CYS A 46 -9.58 -14.19 5.39
C CYS A 46 -11.05 -13.81 5.61
N GLY A 47 -11.47 -12.59 5.25
CA GLY A 47 -12.84 -12.09 5.48
C GLY A 47 -13.13 -11.63 6.91
N GLU A 48 -12.22 -11.87 7.86
CA GLU A 48 -12.40 -11.51 9.26
C GLU A 48 -12.16 -10.03 9.55
N THR A 49 -12.72 -9.53 10.65
CA THR A 49 -12.56 -8.13 11.07
C THR A 49 -11.11 -7.83 11.48
N ILE A 50 -10.58 -6.68 11.05
CA ILE A 50 -9.26 -6.19 11.44
C ILE A 50 -9.39 -5.34 12.71
N THR A 51 -8.81 -5.82 13.81
CA THR A 51 -8.84 -5.13 15.12
C THR A 51 -7.48 -4.51 15.50
N ASP A 52 -6.39 -4.98 14.90
CA ASP A 52 -5.00 -4.55 15.17
C ASP A 52 -4.49 -3.47 14.20
N GLY A 53 -5.39 -2.93 13.38
CA GLY A 53 -5.11 -1.94 12.36
C GLY A 53 -4.65 -2.51 11.02
N GLY A 54 -4.12 -3.72 10.92
CA GLY A 54 -3.74 -4.34 9.64
C GLY A 54 -2.72 -3.57 8.77
N GLY A 55 -2.41 -4.12 7.60
CA GLY A 55 -1.49 -3.60 6.60
C GLY A 55 -2.14 -3.43 5.23
N VAL A 56 -1.67 -2.43 4.48
CA VAL A 56 -2.05 -2.26 3.08
C VAL A 56 -1.25 -3.25 2.23
N HIS A 57 -1.95 -4.01 1.40
CA HIS A 57 -1.38 -5.01 0.49
C HIS A 57 -1.69 -4.67 -0.97
N HIS A 58 -0.72 -4.91 -1.85
CA HIS A 58 -0.85 -4.69 -3.29
C HIS A 58 -1.44 -5.92 -3.98
N LEU A 59 -2.54 -5.74 -4.72
CA LEU A 59 -3.06 -6.76 -5.64
C LEU A 59 -2.19 -6.88 -6.89
N THR A 60 -1.47 -5.80 -7.24
CA THR A 60 -0.52 -5.77 -8.36
C THR A 60 0.49 -4.64 -8.14
N TYR A 61 1.73 -4.87 -8.57
CA TYR A 61 2.79 -3.86 -8.65
C TYR A 61 2.91 -3.20 -10.04
N ALA A 62 2.10 -3.64 -11.01
CA ALA A 62 2.07 -3.11 -12.37
C ALA A 62 1.27 -1.79 -12.46
N HIS A 63 1.73 -0.78 -11.73
CA HIS A 63 1.10 0.54 -11.68
C HIS A 63 2.06 1.62 -11.18
N THR A 64 1.85 2.85 -11.63
CA THR A 64 2.62 4.02 -11.22
C THR A 64 1.72 5.11 -10.67
N CYS A 65 2.21 5.84 -9.65
CA CYS A 65 1.50 6.99 -9.10
C CYS A 65 1.97 8.25 -9.81
N THR A 66 1.05 8.94 -10.50
CA THR A 66 1.33 10.17 -11.25
C THR A 66 1.15 11.45 -10.42
N PHE A 67 0.71 11.34 -9.17
CA PHE A 67 0.55 12.52 -8.31
C PHE A 67 1.89 13.05 -7.80
N ALA A 68 2.10 14.35 -7.94
CA ALA A 68 3.36 14.99 -7.57
C ALA A 68 3.55 15.09 -6.05
N GLY A 69 2.48 15.41 -5.30
CA GLY A 69 2.53 15.77 -3.88
C GLY A 69 2.91 14.62 -2.95
N THR A 70 3.65 14.94 -1.89
CA THR A 70 4.09 14.02 -0.84
C THR A 70 3.90 14.62 0.55
N ILE A 71 3.67 13.76 1.54
CA ILE A 71 3.64 14.09 2.96
C ILE A 71 4.75 13.33 3.72
N GLU A 72 5.14 13.88 4.87
CA GLU A 72 5.92 13.15 5.87
C GLU A 72 5.00 12.35 6.80
N VAL A 73 5.26 11.05 6.92
CA VAL A 73 4.59 10.15 7.85
C VAL A 73 5.57 9.73 8.93
N ARG A 74 5.15 9.85 10.19
CA ARG A 74 5.89 9.33 11.35
C ARG A 74 5.54 7.86 11.55
N GLN A 75 6.54 6.97 11.60
CA GLN A 75 6.30 5.62 12.10
C GLN A 75 6.31 5.63 13.63
N GLN A 76 5.26 5.08 14.23
CA GLN A 76 5.24 4.73 15.65
C GLN A 76 5.85 3.33 15.80
N THR A 77 7.18 3.24 15.92
CA THR A 77 7.79 2.02 16.46
C THR A 77 8.65 2.37 17.67
N VAL A 78 8.47 1.60 18.73
CA VAL A 78 8.88 1.88 20.11
C VAL A 78 10.40 1.98 20.30
N GLN A 79 11.19 1.55 19.31
CA GLN A 79 12.62 1.27 19.50
C GLN A 79 13.59 2.08 18.64
N ARG A 80 13.13 2.97 17.75
CA ARG A 80 14.04 3.85 16.99
C ARG A 80 13.40 5.22 16.80
N HIS A 81 14.13 6.28 17.17
CA HIS A 81 13.81 7.69 16.92
C HIS A 81 12.97 7.88 15.65
N ALA A 82 11.86 8.60 15.77
CA ALA A 82 10.84 8.86 14.75
C ALA A 82 11.46 9.24 13.39
N LYS A 83 11.83 8.23 12.58
CA LYS A 83 12.33 8.48 11.23
C LYS A 83 11.12 8.89 10.38
N LYS A 84 11.12 10.15 9.98
CA LYS A 84 10.18 10.68 8.99
C LYS A 84 10.35 9.90 7.68
N ARG A 85 9.24 9.40 7.14
CA ARG A 85 9.19 8.69 5.86
C ARG A 85 8.28 9.46 4.92
N LEU A 86 8.61 9.45 3.63
CA LEU A 86 7.74 10.04 2.63
C LEU A 86 6.64 9.06 2.21
N ALA A 87 5.44 9.60 2.00
CA ALA A 87 4.30 8.97 1.35
C ALA A 87 3.68 9.95 0.33
N PRO A 88 3.03 9.48 -0.75
CA PRO A 88 2.24 10.37 -1.61
C PRO A 88 1.12 11.03 -0.79
N ASP A 89 0.79 12.29 -1.07
CA ASP A 89 -0.33 12.99 -0.42
C ASP A 89 -1.67 12.57 -1.05
N CYS A 90 -2.15 11.39 -0.64
CA CYS A 90 -3.34 10.77 -1.24
C CYS A 90 -4.65 11.52 -0.93
N GLN A 91 -4.72 12.24 0.18
CA GLN A 91 -5.90 13.04 0.52
C GLN A 91 -6.05 14.19 -0.47
N ARG A 92 -4.97 14.94 -0.70
CA ARG A 92 -4.96 16.01 -1.70
C ARG A 92 -5.13 15.46 -3.11
N CYS A 93 -4.54 14.30 -3.40
CA CYS A 93 -4.71 13.62 -4.69
C CYS A 93 -6.19 13.33 -5.00
N GLN A 94 -6.95 12.82 -4.02
CA GLN A 94 -8.38 12.52 -4.19
C GLN A 94 -9.21 13.78 -4.39
N ALA A 95 -8.93 14.85 -3.63
CA ALA A 95 -9.62 16.12 -3.77
C ALA A 95 -9.36 16.77 -5.15
N ASP A 96 -8.14 16.65 -5.66
CA ASP A 96 -7.73 17.17 -6.97
C ASP A 96 -8.30 16.35 -8.14
N ASN A 97 -8.18 15.02 -8.07
CA ASN A 97 -8.68 14.13 -9.12
C ASN A 97 -9.03 12.76 -8.54
N LYS A 98 -10.34 12.55 -8.33
CA LYS A 98 -10.87 11.29 -7.78
C LYS A 98 -10.52 10.07 -8.65
N ALA A 99 -10.61 10.18 -9.97
CA ALA A 99 -10.33 9.06 -10.87
C ALA A 99 -8.88 8.57 -10.78
N ARG A 100 -7.91 9.50 -10.66
CA ARG A 100 -6.50 9.17 -10.45
C ARG A 100 -6.28 8.46 -9.10
N PHE A 101 -6.95 8.91 -8.05
CA PHE A 101 -6.89 8.26 -6.75
C PHE A 101 -7.51 6.85 -6.79
N ASP A 102 -8.69 6.70 -7.39
CA ASP A 102 -9.40 5.42 -7.53
C ASP A 102 -8.56 4.40 -8.35
N ALA A 103 -7.81 4.87 -9.35
CA ALA A 103 -6.90 4.02 -10.12
C ALA A 103 -5.81 3.36 -9.25
N CYS A 104 -5.33 4.03 -8.20
CA CYS A 104 -4.47 3.41 -7.19
C CYS A 104 -5.25 2.49 -6.25
N MET A 105 -6.42 2.93 -5.76
CA MET A 105 -7.17 2.21 -4.72
C MET A 105 -7.71 0.87 -5.18
N THR A 106 -8.07 0.72 -6.46
CA THR A 106 -8.50 -0.56 -7.05
C THR A 106 -7.41 -1.65 -7.05
N LYS A 107 -6.16 -1.28 -6.75
CA LYS A 107 -5.00 -2.18 -6.72
C LYS A 107 -4.48 -2.43 -5.31
N LEU A 108 -5.17 -1.91 -4.30
CA LEU A 108 -4.80 -2.02 -2.89
C LEU A 108 -5.95 -2.61 -2.09
N VAL A 109 -5.61 -3.40 -1.08
CA VAL A 109 -6.53 -3.97 -0.11
C VAL A 109 -5.96 -3.86 1.29
N LEU A 110 -6.82 -3.97 2.30
CA LEU A 110 -6.42 -4.09 3.69
C LEU A 110 -6.41 -5.58 4.10
N VAL A 111 -5.36 -6.00 4.80
CA VAL A 111 -5.21 -7.37 5.32
C VAL A 111 -4.66 -7.34 6.73
N HIS A 112 -4.89 -8.39 7.54
CA HIS A 112 -4.19 -8.56 8.81
C HIS A 112 -2.67 -8.64 8.57
N HIS A 113 -1.88 -8.27 9.58
CA HIS A 113 -0.42 -8.40 9.50
C HIS A 113 0.03 -9.85 9.30
N LEU A 114 -0.64 -10.80 9.96
CA LEU A 114 -0.37 -12.24 9.79
C LEU A 114 -0.76 -12.73 8.39
N CYS A 115 -1.95 -12.37 7.90
CA CYS A 115 -2.36 -12.70 6.54
C CYS A 115 -1.40 -12.13 5.49
N ASN A 116 -0.91 -10.90 5.69
CA ASN A 116 0.09 -10.31 4.80
C ASN A 116 1.40 -11.13 4.76
N LYS A 117 1.83 -11.65 5.91
CA LYS A 117 2.99 -12.54 6.01
C LYS A 117 2.73 -13.84 5.26
N GLU A 118 1.59 -14.48 5.49
CA GLU A 118 1.20 -15.72 4.78
C GLU A 118 1.14 -15.54 3.26
N ILE A 119 0.56 -14.44 2.78
CA ILE A 119 0.52 -14.14 1.34
C ILE A 119 1.94 -14.04 0.78
N SER A 120 2.85 -13.38 1.52
CA SER A 120 4.23 -13.21 1.10
C SER A 120 4.99 -14.55 1.05
N GLU A 121 4.73 -15.45 1.99
CA GLU A 121 5.35 -16.79 2.05
C GLU A 121 4.79 -17.74 0.99
N ARG A 122 3.51 -17.60 0.62
CA ARG A 122 2.87 -18.40 -0.44
C ARG A 122 3.22 -17.96 -1.86
N GLN A 123 3.84 -16.79 -2.04
CA GLN A 123 4.34 -16.36 -3.35
C GLN A 123 5.74 -16.94 -3.61
N PRO A 124 5.91 -17.82 -4.61
CA PRO A 124 7.22 -18.38 -4.95
C PRO A 124 8.11 -17.24 -5.47
N GLY A 125 9.13 -16.87 -4.69
CA GLY A 125 10.07 -15.78 -5.03
C GLY A 125 10.61 -15.00 -3.83
N ALA A 126 10.05 -15.17 -2.63
CA ALA A 126 10.56 -14.58 -1.39
C ALA A 126 11.36 -15.61 -0.57
N GLN A 127 12.45 -16.14 -1.12
CA GLN A 127 13.50 -16.74 -0.29
C GLN A 127 14.70 -15.80 -0.34
N SER A 128 15.13 -15.38 0.86
CA SER A 128 16.30 -14.52 1.07
C SER A 128 17.59 -15.24 0.72
#